data_AF-X1ALW9-F1
#
_entry.id   AF-X1ALW9-F1
#
_cell.length_a   1.000
_cell.length_b   1.000
_cell.length_c   1.000
_cell.angle_alpha   90.00
_cell.angle_beta   90.00
_cell.angle_gamma   90.00
#
_symmetry.space_group_name_H-M   'P 1'
#
loop_
_entity.id
_entity.type
_entity.pdbx_description
1 polymer ?
#
loop_
_entity_poly.entity_id
_entity_poly.type
_entity_poly.pdbx_seq_one_letter_code
_entity_poly.pdbx_strand_id
1 'polypeptide(L)'
;MYLLKYTLVDILFLFKKRKNNYLLDHSNISENFYKKHLKDFYRKEESIKKIFSKHKFFAYTNLSEEKEFIISLINKEFPNFEKKVLREANKILNKQFKIFEKDYQFENDILWNYSFFKSIFWPSLHVSNINIHDLKDTADLKYNWEFNKHSFLVTLGLAYYFTGEEKYSKKIIELLLDWVTKNPPRYNLCWLNALEISLMLIPWLFSLFFIKDSKFLTQPIFYRIFKSMFQQAYFINVNIERFSY
;
A
#
# COMPACT_ATOMS: atom_id res chain seq x y z
N MET A 1 -36.42 25.19 2.57
CA MET A 1 -36.85 24.00 1.79
C MET A 1 -35.89 23.83 0.61
N TYR A 2 -34.72 23.23 0.82
CA TYR A 2 -33.73 23.02 -0.24
C TYR A 2 -34.11 21.77 -1.04
N LEU A 3 -34.82 21.96 -2.14
CA LEU A 3 -35.08 20.92 -3.13
C LEU A 3 -33.77 20.50 -3.80
N LEU A 4 -33.49 19.20 -3.72
CA LEU A 4 -32.30 18.52 -4.24
C LEU A 4 -32.11 18.80 -5.74
N LYS A 5 -31.09 19.59 -6.11
CA LYS A 5 -30.60 19.77 -7.49
C LYS A 5 -29.74 18.57 -7.93
N TYR A 6 -30.25 17.35 -7.82
CA TYR A 6 -29.55 16.20 -8.41
C TYR A 6 -30.10 15.93 -9.80
N THR A 7 -29.24 15.99 -10.81
CA THR A 7 -29.57 15.54 -12.16
C THR A 7 -29.72 14.01 -12.17
N LEU A 8 -30.38 13.46 -13.19
CA LEU A 8 -30.43 12.00 -13.39
C LEU A 8 -29.03 11.38 -13.41
N VAL A 9 -28.03 12.11 -13.95
CA VAL A 9 -26.63 11.70 -13.97
C VAL A 9 -26.06 11.57 -12.55
N ASP A 10 -26.38 12.51 -11.66
CA ASP A 10 -25.94 12.47 -10.27
C ASP A 10 -26.56 11.30 -9.51
N ILE A 11 -27.85 11.04 -9.73
CA ILE A 11 -28.56 9.91 -9.13
C ILE A 11 -27.94 8.59 -9.58
N LEU A 12 -27.74 8.40 -10.89
CA LEU A 12 -27.11 7.19 -11.45
C LEU A 12 -25.67 7.01 -10.95
N PHE A 13 -24.91 8.10 -10.82
CA PHE A 13 -23.57 8.07 -10.25
C PHE A 13 -23.60 7.63 -8.79
N LEU A 14 -24.51 8.17 -7.96
CA LEU A 14 -24.68 7.78 -6.57
C LEU A 14 -25.08 6.31 -6.42
N PHE A 15 -26.00 5.81 -7.25
CA PHE A 15 -26.37 4.39 -7.27
C PHE A 15 -25.18 3.50 -7.62
N LYS A 16 -24.43 3.85 -8.67
CA LYS A 16 -23.21 3.13 -9.07
C LYS A 16 -22.17 3.13 -7.95
N LYS A 17 -21.93 4.28 -7.31
CA LYS A 17 -21.00 4.44 -6.18
C LYS A 17 -21.42 3.57 -4.99
N ARG A 18 -22.69 3.59 -4.59
CA ARG A 18 -23.23 2.75 -3.51
C ARG A 18 -23.05 1.26 -3.81
N LYS A 19 -23.41 0.82 -5.02
CA LYS A 19 -23.26 -0.58 -5.46
C LYS A 19 -21.79 -1.02 -5.42
N ASN A 20 -20.88 -0.19 -5.89
CA ASN A 20 -19.46 -0.51 -5.92
C ASN A 20 -18.85 -0.54 -4.50
N ASN A 21 -19.26 0.37 -3.62
CA ASN A 21 -18.85 0.36 -2.22
C ASN A 21 -19.35 -0.91 -1.50
N TYR A 22 -20.60 -1.32 -1.74
CA TYR A 22 -21.11 -2.59 -1.23
C TYR A 22 -20.27 -3.79 -1.69
N LEU A 23 -19.83 -3.80 -2.96
CA LEU A 23 -18.95 -4.86 -3.47
C LEU A 23 -17.59 -4.89 -2.74
N LEU A 24 -17.03 -3.73 -2.42
CA LEU A 24 -15.78 -3.63 -1.65
C LEU A 24 -15.95 -4.14 -0.22
N ASP A 25 -17.03 -3.78 0.47
CA ASP A 25 -17.32 -4.23 1.84
C ASP A 25 -17.34 -5.77 1.94
N HIS A 26 -17.78 -6.44 0.87
CA HIS A 26 -17.92 -7.89 0.79
C HIS A 26 -16.78 -8.56 -0.03
N SER A 27 -15.73 -7.80 -0.38
CA SER A 27 -14.62 -8.29 -1.20
C SER A 27 -13.58 -9.09 -0.39
N ASN A 28 -13.51 -8.89 0.93
CA ASN A 28 -12.53 -9.57 1.81
C ASN A 28 -12.57 -11.10 1.75
N ILE A 29 -13.70 -11.66 1.32
CA ILE A 29 -13.94 -13.11 1.34
C ILE A 29 -14.50 -13.61 0.00
N SER A 30 -15.12 -12.75 -0.83
CA SER A 30 -15.76 -13.27 -2.04
C SER A 30 -14.78 -13.45 -3.18
N GLU A 31 -14.43 -14.71 -3.48
CA GLU A 31 -13.81 -15.07 -4.76
C GLU A 31 -14.59 -14.50 -5.95
N ASN A 32 -15.91 -14.34 -5.78
CA ASN A 32 -16.81 -13.78 -6.76
C ASN A 32 -16.45 -12.33 -7.16
N PHE A 33 -15.97 -11.49 -6.23
CA PHE A 33 -15.50 -10.14 -6.58
C PHE A 33 -14.33 -10.21 -7.57
N TYR A 34 -13.33 -11.03 -7.26
CA TYR A 34 -12.15 -11.20 -8.10
C TYR A 34 -12.48 -11.91 -9.43
N LYS A 35 -13.29 -12.98 -9.41
CA LYS A 35 -13.77 -13.67 -10.62
C LYS A 35 -14.48 -12.72 -11.58
N LYS A 36 -15.34 -11.86 -11.05
CA LYS A 36 -16.13 -10.89 -11.84
C LYS A 36 -15.25 -9.83 -12.49
N HIS A 37 -14.27 -9.30 -11.75
CA HIS A 37 -13.49 -8.16 -12.17
C HIS A 37 -12.18 -8.51 -12.89
N LEU A 38 -11.55 -9.63 -12.53
CA LEU A 38 -10.33 -10.12 -13.16
C LEU A 38 -10.58 -11.14 -14.28
N LYS A 39 -11.83 -11.64 -14.44
CA LYS A 39 -12.26 -12.57 -15.52
C LYS A 39 -11.18 -13.60 -15.90
N ASP A 40 -10.57 -13.47 -17.08
CA ASP A 40 -9.58 -14.39 -17.63
C ASP A 40 -8.24 -14.38 -16.88
N PHE A 41 -7.91 -13.32 -16.15
CA PHE A 41 -6.73 -13.24 -15.29
C PHE A 41 -6.91 -14.05 -14.00
N TYR A 42 -8.15 -14.23 -13.53
CA TYR A 42 -8.42 -14.98 -12.30
C TYR A 42 -8.05 -16.47 -12.44
N ARG A 43 -8.26 -17.08 -13.62
CA ARG A 43 -7.93 -18.49 -13.89
C ARG A 43 -6.43 -18.75 -14.10
N LYS A 44 -5.62 -17.70 -14.15
CA LYS A 44 -4.18 -17.78 -14.41
C LYS A 44 -3.43 -17.07 -13.30
N GLU A 45 -3.62 -17.51 -12.05
CA GLU A 45 -2.84 -16.99 -10.91
C GLU A 45 -1.36 -16.93 -11.27
N GLU A 46 -0.81 -18.00 -11.87
CA GLU A 46 0.56 -18.15 -12.37
C GLU A 46 1.00 -17.09 -13.40
N SER A 47 0.06 -16.46 -14.11
CA SER A 47 0.37 -15.42 -15.10
C SER A 47 0.58 -14.04 -14.49
N ILE A 48 -0.06 -13.70 -13.37
CA ILE A 48 -0.13 -12.30 -12.90
C ILE A 48 1.25 -11.80 -12.44
N LYS A 49 1.94 -12.58 -11.59
CA LYS A 49 3.32 -12.26 -11.20
C LYS A 49 4.23 -12.17 -12.44
N LYS A 50 4.11 -13.10 -13.38
CA LYS A 50 4.89 -13.09 -14.62
C LYS A 50 4.64 -11.84 -15.46
N ILE A 51 3.38 -11.41 -15.57
CA ILE A 51 2.99 -10.16 -16.26
C ILE A 51 3.59 -8.96 -15.53
N PHE A 52 3.41 -8.88 -14.21
CA PHE A 52 3.98 -7.82 -13.38
C PHE A 52 5.50 -7.72 -13.54
N SER A 53 6.22 -8.84 -13.44
CA SER A 53 7.68 -8.90 -13.57
C SER A 53 8.20 -8.56 -14.97
N LYS A 54 7.38 -8.75 -16.01
CA LYS A 54 7.73 -8.45 -17.41
C LYS A 54 7.48 -6.99 -17.80
N HIS A 55 6.62 -6.28 -17.09
CA HIS A 55 6.36 -4.88 -17.39
C HIS A 55 7.55 -4.01 -17.02
N LYS A 56 7.98 -3.16 -17.97
CA LYS A 56 8.90 -2.05 -17.72
C LYS A 56 8.12 -0.97 -16.97
N PHE A 57 8.09 -1.07 -15.64
CA PHE A 57 7.38 -0.10 -14.81
C PHE A 57 8.09 1.26 -14.79
N PHE A 58 9.42 1.23 -14.91
CA PHE A 58 10.26 2.41 -15.10
C PHE A 58 10.35 2.70 -16.59
N ALA A 59 10.12 3.96 -16.95
CA ALA A 59 10.00 4.43 -18.33
C ALA A 59 11.16 3.97 -19.24
N TYR A 60 12.33 3.59 -18.68
CA TYR A 60 13.51 3.25 -19.47
C TYR A 60 14.39 2.09 -18.98
N THR A 61 14.15 1.44 -17.84
CA THR A 61 15.14 0.48 -17.28
C THR A 61 14.57 -0.89 -16.92
N ASN A 62 15.29 -1.94 -17.34
CA ASN A 62 15.14 -3.27 -16.75
C ASN A 62 16.13 -3.37 -15.58
N LEU A 63 15.64 -3.07 -14.37
CA LEU A 63 16.48 -3.04 -13.15
C LEU A 63 17.34 -4.29 -12.95
N SER A 64 16.88 -5.47 -13.41
CA SER A 64 17.66 -6.71 -13.26
C SER A 64 18.83 -6.79 -14.24
N GLU A 65 18.65 -6.33 -15.49
CA GLU A 65 19.68 -6.38 -16.55
C GLU A 65 20.71 -5.26 -16.38
N GLU A 66 20.28 -4.08 -15.95
CA GLU A 66 21.13 -2.90 -15.79
C GLU A 66 21.62 -2.72 -14.35
N LYS A 67 21.46 -3.74 -13.50
CA LYS A 67 21.69 -3.64 -12.05
C LYS A 67 23.06 -3.07 -11.72
N GLU A 68 24.11 -3.67 -12.29
CA GLU A 68 25.50 -3.27 -12.03
C GLU A 68 25.76 -1.84 -12.50
N PHE A 69 25.25 -1.48 -13.69
CA PHE A 69 25.36 -0.13 -14.22
C PHE A 69 24.68 0.90 -13.31
N ILE A 70 23.44 0.64 -12.90
CA ILE A 70 22.68 1.54 -12.01
C ILE A 70 23.37 1.68 -10.66
N ILE A 71 23.84 0.58 -10.06
CA ILE A 71 24.58 0.63 -8.79
C ILE A 71 25.87 1.43 -8.95
N SER A 72 26.59 1.25 -10.07
CA SER A 72 27.82 2.02 -10.34
C SER A 72 27.53 3.53 -10.45
N LEU A 73 26.43 3.91 -11.12
CA LEU A 73 26.00 5.30 -11.25
C LEU A 73 25.60 5.89 -9.90
N ILE A 74 24.82 5.16 -9.10
CA ILE A 74 24.43 5.59 -7.75
C ILE A 74 25.67 5.80 -6.88
N ASN A 75 26.62 4.86 -6.90
CA ASN A 75 27.83 4.97 -6.09
C ASN A 75 28.73 6.13 -6.52
N LYS A 76 28.72 6.48 -7.81
CA LYS A 76 29.42 7.64 -8.36
C LYS A 76 28.76 8.96 -7.96
N GLU A 77 27.45 9.10 -8.15
CA GLU A 77 26.72 10.36 -7.96
C GLU A 77 26.33 10.62 -6.50
N PHE A 78 26.09 9.56 -5.72
CA PHE A 78 25.66 9.63 -4.32
C PHE A 78 26.52 8.72 -3.42
N PRO A 79 27.77 9.15 -3.12
CA PRO A 79 28.65 8.40 -2.24
C PRO A 79 27.99 8.11 -0.89
N ASN A 80 28.10 6.87 -0.41
CA ASN A 80 27.47 6.37 0.83
C ASN A 80 25.94 6.19 0.81
N PHE A 81 25.26 6.39 -0.32
CA PHE A 81 23.81 6.16 -0.39
C PHE A 81 23.43 4.73 0.00
N GLU A 82 24.16 3.73 -0.51
CA GLU A 82 23.98 2.32 -0.13
C GLU A 82 24.09 2.13 1.39
N LYS A 83 25.17 2.63 2.02
CA LYS A 83 25.37 2.51 3.48
C LYS A 83 24.21 3.13 4.27
N LYS A 84 23.70 4.29 3.83
CA LYS A 84 22.54 4.94 4.45
C LYS A 84 21.28 4.07 4.31
N VAL A 85 21.01 3.55 3.12
CA VAL A 85 19.88 2.64 2.86
C VAL A 85 19.96 1.41 3.75
N LEU A 86 21.12 0.75 3.83
CA LEU A 86 21.31 -0.45 4.65
C LEU A 86 21.13 -0.17 6.14
N ARG A 87 21.62 0.98 6.63
CA ARG A 87 21.42 1.38 8.03
C ARG A 87 19.94 1.54 8.36
N GLU A 88 19.18 2.27 7.56
CA GLU A 88 17.75 2.48 7.81
C GLU A 88 16.94 1.19 7.58
N ALA A 89 17.31 0.36 6.59
CA ALA A 89 16.69 -0.95 6.39
C ALA A 89 16.87 -1.87 7.60
N ASN A 90 18.05 -1.87 8.23
CA ASN A 90 18.31 -2.67 9.43
C ASN A 90 17.52 -2.17 10.65
N LYS A 91 17.27 -0.86 10.77
CA LYS A 91 16.33 -0.33 11.78
C LYS A 91 14.91 -0.89 11.56
N ILE A 92 14.44 -0.90 10.31
CA ILE A 92 13.10 -1.43 9.96
C ILE A 92 13.01 -2.94 10.25
N LEU A 93 14.07 -3.72 9.99
CA LEU A 93 14.13 -5.14 10.39
C LEU A 93 13.87 -5.31 11.90
N ASN A 94 14.41 -4.39 12.71
CA ASN A 94 14.24 -4.33 14.16
C ASN A 94 12.97 -3.59 14.60
N LYS A 95 12.00 -3.38 13.71
CA LYS A 95 10.71 -2.70 13.98
C LYS A 95 10.86 -1.24 14.47
N GLN A 96 11.94 -0.59 14.08
CA GLN A 96 12.14 0.83 14.28
C GLN A 96 11.83 1.58 12.98
N PHE A 97 10.86 2.50 13.02
CA PHE A 97 10.37 3.24 11.86
C PHE A 97 10.57 4.72 12.05
N LYS A 98 11.13 5.36 11.04
CA LYS A 98 11.20 6.82 10.97
C LYS A 98 9.89 7.36 10.40
N ILE A 99 9.20 8.20 11.16
CA ILE A 99 7.97 8.89 10.75
C ILE A 99 8.22 10.39 10.91
N PHE A 100 8.21 11.11 9.79
CA PHE A 100 8.76 12.46 9.70
C PHE A 100 10.18 12.50 10.28
N GLU A 101 10.42 13.30 11.33
CA GLU A 101 11.74 13.48 11.94
C GLU A 101 12.01 12.54 13.13
N LYS A 102 11.03 11.72 13.54
CA LYS A 102 11.11 10.91 14.76
C LYS A 102 11.22 9.43 14.45
N ASP A 103 12.04 8.73 15.23
CA ASP A 103 12.11 7.28 15.22
C ASP A 103 11.15 6.70 16.26
N TYR A 104 10.36 5.69 15.87
CA TYR A 104 9.42 4.98 16.73
C TYR A 104 9.75 3.49 16.74
N GLN A 105 9.77 2.89 17.93
CA GLN A 105 10.07 1.48 18.15
C GLN A 105 8.79 0.73 18.50
N PHE A 106 8.52 -0.38 17.81
CA PHE A 106 7.49 -1.35 18.23
C PHE A 106 8.16 -2.54 18.92
N GLU A 107 7.72 -2.89 20.12
CA GLU A 107 8.27 -4.02 20.89
C GLU A 107 7.79 -5.37 20.34
N ASN A 108 6.48 -5.47 20.13
CA ASN A 108 5.82 -6.70 19.68
C ASN A 108 5.29 -6.53 18.25
N ASP A 109 3.98 -6.59 18.06
CA ASP A 109 3.39 -6.48 16.74
C ASP A 109 3.37 -5.05 16.22
N ILE A 110 3.36 -4.92 14.90
CA ILE A 110 3.07 -3.64 14.26
C ILE A 110 1.59 -3.32 14.46
N LEU A 111 1.34 -2.17 15.08
CA LEU A 111 0.02 -1.66 15.39
C LEU A 111 -0.30 -0.53 14.40
N TRP A 112 -0.93 -0.89 13.28
CA TRP A 112 -1.21 0.04 12.16
C TRP A 112 -2.12 1.22 12.54
N ASN A 113 -2.93 1.05 13.57
CA ASN A 113 -3.82 2.06 14.14
C ASN A 113 -3.21 2.76 15.38
N TYR A 114 -1.90 2.65 15.61
CA TYR A 114 -1.25 3.30 16.74
C TYR A 114 -1.38 4.82 16.67
N SER A 115 -1.64 5.43 17.83
CA SER A 115 -1.54 6.87 18.05
C SER A 115 -0.12 7.20 18.51
N PHE A 116 0.57 8.06 17.77
CA PHE A 116 1.94 8.46 18.05
C PHE A 116 2.06 9.57 19.11
N PHE A 117 0.95 10.24 19.44
CA PHE A 117 0.91 11.27 20.48
C PHE A 117 0.19 10.84 21.76
N LYS A 118 -0.63 9.77 21.69
CA LYS A 118 -1.38 9.27 22.83
C LYS A 118 -1.11 7.79 23.00
N SER A 119 -1.08 7.30 24.23
CA SER A 119 -0.99 5.86 24.52
C SER A 119 -2.32 5.12 24.25
N ILE A 120 -3.00 5.44 23.15
CA ILE A 120 -4.26 4.84 22.71
C ILE A 120 -4.16 4.40 21.24
N PHE A 121 -5.24 3.83 20.71
CA PHE A 121 -5.34 3.38 19.32
C PHE A 121 -6.46 4.11 18.59
N TRP A 122 -6.24 4.40 17.32
CA TRP A 122 -7.30 4.82 16.42
C TRP A 122 -8.30 3.67 16.22
N PRO A 123 -9.59 4.00 16.09
CA PRO A 123 -10.63 3.00 15.97
C PRO A 123 -10.51 2.22 14.66
N SER A 124 -10.53 0.89 14.74
CA SER A 124 -10.65 0.01 13.57
C SER A 124 -12.13 -0.18 13.23
N LEU A 125 -12.78 0.91 12.81
CA LEU A 125 -14.19 0.93 12.44
C LEU A 125 -14.36 0.98 10.92
N HIS A 126 -15.51 0.54 10.44
CA HIS A 126 -15.90 0.79 9.05
C HIS A 126 -15.99 2.30 8.82
N VAL A 127 -15.55 2.78 7.65
CA VAL A 127 -15.41 4.21 7.33
C VAL A 127 -16.68 5.02 7.47
N SER A 128 -17.87 4.40 7.35
CA SER A 128 -19.15 5.09 7.59
C SER A 128 -19.37 5.50 9.05
N ASN A 129 -18.63 4.89 9.98
CA ASN A 129 -18.78 5.09 11.41
C ASN A 129 -17.63 5.93 11.99
N ILE A 130 -16.71 6.41 11.14
CA ILE A 130 -15.61 7.28 11.54
C ILE A 130 -16.03 8.72 11.25
N ASN A 131 -16.27 9.52 12.31
CA ASN A 131 -16.48 10.95 12.15
C ASN A 131 -15.13 11.68 12.21
N ILE A 132 -14.63 12.12 11.04
CA ILE A 132 -13.35 12.82 10.93
C ILE A 132 -13.34 14.13 11.72
N HIS A 133 -14.49 14.81 11.83
CA HIS A 133 -14.61 16.09 12.54
C HIS A 133 -14.52 15.94 14.07
N ASP A 134 -14.80 14.75 14.60
CA ASP A 134 -14.64 14.43 16.02
C ASP A 134 -13.19 14.03 16.35
N LEU A 135 -12.32 13.85 15.34
CA LEU A 135 -10.90 13.57 15.52
C LEU A 135 -10.19 14.88 15.89
N LYS A 136 -10.28 15.26 17.17
CA LYS A 136 -9.68 16.49 17.72
C LYS A 136 -8.16 16.59 17.53
N ASP A 137 -7.47 15.46 17.30
CA ASP A 137 -6.02 15.39 17.15
C ASP A 137 -5.58 15.16 15.71
N THR A 138 -5.73 16.21 14.90
CA THR A 138 -5.32 16.22 13.48
C THR A 138 -3.82 15.97 13.28
N ALA A 139 -2.98 16.32 14.26
CA ALA A 139 -1.53 16.07 14.21
C ALA A 139 -1.22 14.56 14.30
N ASP A 140 -1.89 13.84 15.21
CA ASP A 140 -1.69 12.40 15.39
C ASP A 140 -2.21 11.60 14.19
N LEU A 141 -3.33 12.04 13.61
CA LEU A 141 -3.89 11.47 12.38
C LEU A 141 -2.86 11.52 11.23
N LYS A 142 -2.16 12.66 11.07
CA LYS A 142 -1.11 12.81 10.05
C LYS A 142 0.06 11.85 10.26
N TYR A 143 0.46 11.59 11.50
CA TYR A 143 1.52 10.60 11.79
C TYR A 143 1.05 9.18 11.50
N ASN A 144 -0.20 8.85 11.83
CA ASN A 144 -0.77 7.55 11.48
C ASN A 144 -0.85 7.34 9.96
N TRP A 145 -1.31 8.33 9.21
CA TRP A 145 -1.31 8.27 7.75
C TRP A 145 0.11 8.18 7.18
N GLU A 146 1.06 8.98 7.68
CA GLU A 146 2.46 8.92 7.22
C GLU A 146 3.07 7.52 7.45
N PHE A 147 2.80 6.90 8.60
CA PHE A 147 3.22 5.52 8.86
C PHE A 147 2.62 4.54 7.85
N ASN A 148 1.31 4.67 7.61
CA ASN A 148 0.59 3.79 6.69
C ASN A 148 0.89 4.04 5.22
N LYS A 149 1.56 5.14 4.84
CA LYS A 149 2.09 5.31 3.47
C LYS A 149 3.12 4.24 3.11
N HIS A 150 3.72 3.59 4.10
CA HIS A 150 4.66 2.48 3.89
C HIS A 150 5.90 2.85 3.05
N SER A 151 6.32 4.12 3.07
CA SER A 151 7.53 4.59 2.38
C SER A 151 8.78 3.77 2.78
N PHE A 152 8.81 3.24 4.00
CA PHE A 152 9.86 2.35 4.49
C PHE A 152 10.03 1.05 3.68
N LEU A 153 8.99 0.58 2.97
CA LEU A 153 9.10 -0.62 2.14
C LEU A 153 10.08 -0.38 0.97
N VAL A 154 10.14 0.84 0.43
CA VAL A 154 11.08 1.19 -0.64
C VAL A 154 12.52 1.10 -0.13
N THR A 155 12.77 1.52 1.10
CA THR A 155 14.09 1.37 1.75
C THR A 155 14.51 -0.10 1.85
N LEU A 156 13.61 -0.99 2.26
CA LEU A 156 13.86 -2.43 2.25
C LEU A 156 14.09 -2.97 0.83
N GLY A 157 13.32 -2.49 -0.15
CA GLY A 157 13.43 -2.90 -1.54
C GLY A 157 14.78 -2.52 -2.14
N LEU A 158 15.24 -1.30 -1.87
CA LEU A 158 16.57 -0.83 -2.24
C LEU A 158 17.67 -1.64 -1.54
N ALA A 159 17.52 -1.95 -0.26
CA ALA A 159 18.49 -2.78 0.46
C ALA A 159 18.61 -4.18 -0.15
N TYR A 160 17.48 -4.82 -0.51
CA TYR A 160 17.48 -6.05 -1.31
C TYR A 160 18.14 -5.86 -2.67
N TYR A 161 17.86 -4.75 -3.35
CA TYR A 161 18.43 -4.46 -4.66
C TYR A 161 19.96 -4.35 -4.60
N PHE A 162 20.54 -3.64 -3.62
CA PHE A 162 22.00 -3.55 -3.45
C PHE A 162 22.63 -4.89 -3.08
N THR A 163 22.05 -5.61 -2.11
CA THR A 163 22.75 -6.74 -1.45
C THR A 163 22.35 -8.12 -1.98
N GLY A 164 21.14 -8.27 -2.52
CA GLY A 164 20.50 -9.56 -2.77
C GLY A 164 20.08 -10.33 -1.51
N GLU A 165 20.19 -9.73 -0.31
CA GLU A 165 19.89 -10.43 0.94
C GLU A 165 18.37 -10.59 1.17
N GLU A 166 17.92 -11.84 1.25
CA GLU A 166 16.50 -12.19 1.38
C GLU A 166 15.85 -11.77 2.72
N LYS A 167 16.63 -11.29 3.70
CA LYS A 167 16.05 -10.75 4.95
C LYS A 167 15.16 -9.53 4.68
N TYR A 168 15.52 -8.71 3.68
CA TYR A 168 14.78 -7.52 3.32
C TYR A 168 13.48 -7.84 2.56
N SER A 169 13.53 -8.79 1.62
CA SER A 169 12.35 -9.25 0.87
C SER A 169 11.33 -9.93 1.79
N LYS A 170 11.80 -10.79 2.71
CA LYS A 170 10.96 -11.41 3.75
C LYS A 170 10.24 -10.35 4.58
N LYS A 171 10.96 -9.30 5.01
CA LYS A 171 10.36 -8.24 5.83
C LYS A 171 9.30 -7.45 5.08
N ILE A 172 9.53 -7.15 3.79
CA ILE A 172 8.50 -6.53 2.93
C ILE A 172 7.25 -7.41 2.89
N ILE A 173 7.40 -8.71 2.61
CA ILE A 173 6.29 -9.65 2.52
C ILE A 173 5.54 -9.75 3.85
N GLU A 174 6.26 -9.84 4.98
CA GLU A 174 5.70 -9.87 6.33
C GLU A 174 4.84 -8.63 6.59
N LEU A 175 5.39 -7.43 6.37
CA LEU A 175 4.70 -6.16 6.64
C LEU A 175 3.47 -5.98 5.74
N LEU A 176 3.57 -6.34 4.45
CA LEU A 176 2.46 -6.28 3.52
C LEU A 176 1.34 -7.24 3.92
N LEU A 177 1.65 -8.50 4.20
CA LEU A 177 0.64 -9.48 4.58
C LEU A 177 -0.01 -9.17 5.93
N ASP A 178 0.76 -8.65 6.89
CA ASP A 178 0.24 -8.19 8.18
C ASP A 178 -0.74 -7.03 7.99
N TRP A 179 -0.36 -6.02 7.19
CA TRP A 179 -1.24 -4.90 6.87
C TRP A 179 -2.52 -5.37 6.17
N VAL A 180 -2.41 -6.22 5.13
CA VAL A 180 -3.57 -6.78 4.40
C VAL A 180 -4.53 -7.50 5.33
N THR A 181 -4.01 -8.19 6.34
CA THR A 181 -4.82 -8.96 7.28
C THR A 181 -5.53 -8.06 8.29
N LYS A 182 -4.85 -7.02 8.79
CA LYS A 182 -5.36 -6.12 9.83
C LYS A 182 -6.15 -4.92 9.31
N ASN A 183 -6.05 -4.62 8.01
CA ASN A 183 -6.65 -3.42 7.40
C ASN A 183 -7.58 -3.76 6.22
N PRO A 184 -8.72 -4.43 6.49
CA PRO A 184 -9.69 -4.77 5.45
C PRO A 184 -10.21 -3.53 4.69
N PRO A 185 -10.64 -3.67 3.41
CA PRO A 185 -11.21 -2.57 2.65
C PRO A 185 -12.32 -1.85 3.40
N ARG A 186 -12.27 -0.52 3.38
CA ARG A 186 -13.26 0.38 3.99
C ARG A 186 -13.36 0.26 5.52
N TYR A 187 -12.35 -0.27 6.18
CA TYR A 187 -12.14 -0.14 7.62
C TYR A 187 -10.94 0.76 7.89
N ASN A 188 -10.83 1.30 9.11
CA ASN A 188 -9.73 2.16 9.59
C ASN A 188 -9.51 3.47 8.80
N LEU A 189 -8.54 4.25 9.27
CA LEU A 189 -8.27 5.60 8.80
C LEU A 189 -7.69 5.67 7.39
N CYS A 190 -7.02 4.62 6.92
CA CYS A 190 -6.37 4.62 5.60
C CYS A 190 -7.39 4.64 4.48
N TRP A 191 -8.56 4.05 4.70
CA TRP A 191 -9.63 3.95 3.70
C TRP A 191 -10.61 5.13 3.74
N LEU A 192 -10.33 6.19 4.50
CA LEU A 192 -11.20 7.36 4.59
C LEU A 192 -11.29 8.14 3.27
N ASN A 193 -10.20 8.21 2.51
CA ASN A 193 -10.16 8.95 1.26
C ASN A 193 -9.28 8.23 0.23
N ALA A 194 -9.53 8.51 -1.05
CA ALA A 194 -8.80 7.90 -2.16
C ALA A 194 -7.33 8.37 -2.24
N LEU A 195 -7.03 9.57 -1.73
CA LEU A 195 -5.68 10.13 -1.74
C LEU A 195 -4.72 9.28 -0.90
N GLU A 196 -5.05 8.98 0.35
CA GLU A 196 -4.19 8.18 1.23
C GLU A 196 -3.97 6.79 0.63
N ILE A 197 -5.01 6.11 0.17
CA ILE A 197 -4.87 4.80 -0.51
C ILE A 197 -3.99 4.89 -1.77
N SER A 198 -4.10 5.96 -2.55
CA SER A 198 -3.26 6.14 -3.74
C SER A 198 -1.77 6.32 -3.40
N LEU A 199 -1.47 7.05 -2.33
CA LEU A 199 -0.11 7.24 -1.85
C LEU A 199 0.48 5.92 -1.33
N MET A 200 -0.33 5.07 -0.69
CA MET A 200 0.10 3.75 -0.20
C MET A 200 0.47 2.77 -1.32
N LEU A 201 -0.26 2.80 -2.44
CA LEU A 201 -0.01 1.89 -3.56
C LEU A 201 1.35 2.11 -4.21
N ILE A 202 1.87 3.34 -4.17
CA ILE A 202 3.14 3.69 -4.81
C ILE A 202 4.30 2.90 -4.16
N PRO A 203 4.60 3.00 -2.85
CA PRO A 203 5.64 2.20 -2.22
C PRO A 203 5.48 0.70 -2.39
N TRP A 204 4.25 0.18 -2.42
CA TRP A 204 3.99 -1.24 -2.65
C TRP A 204 4.48 -1.68 -4.03
N LEU A 205 4.12 -0.94 -5.08
CA LEU A 205 4.52 -1.22 -6.46
C LEU A 205 6.05 -1.24 -6.60
N PHE A 206 6.72 -0.21 -6.08
CA PHE A 206 8.18 -0.12 -6.12
C PHE A 206 8.84 -1.28 -5.38
N SER A 207 8.39 -1.57 -4.15
CA SER A 207 9.00 -2.58 -3.31
C SER A 207 8.85 -3.98 -3.91
N LEU A 208 7.65 -4.32 -4.38
CA LEU A 208 7.40 -5.58 -5.08
C LEU A 208 8.21 -5.72 -6.36
N PHE A 209 8.45 -4.62 -7.06
CA PHE A 209 9.31 -4.63 -8.25
C PHE A 209 10.77 -4.91 -7.89
N PHE A 210 11.31 -4.29 -6.84
CA PHE A 210 12.67 -4.58 -6.36
C PHE A 210 12.84 -6.03 -5.94
N ILE A 211 11.84 -6.63 -5.30
CA ILE A 211 11.90 -8.02 -4.80
C ILE A 211 11.28 -9.05 -5.77
N LYS A 212 11.01 -8.68 -7.02
CA LYS A 212 10.29 -9.55 -7.98
C LYS A 212 10.97 -10.91 -8.19
N ASP A 213 12.29 -10.92 -8.11
CA ASP A 213 13.18 -12.09 -8.30
C ASP A 213 13.48 -12.83 -6.99
N SER A 214 12.96 -12.35 -5.84
CA SER A 214 13.11 -13.04 -4.55
C SER A 214 12.41 -14.40 -4.59
N LYS A 215 13.08 -15.41 -4.04
CA LYS A 215 12.49 -16.76 -3.90
C LYS A 215 11.33 -16.80 -2.90
N PHE A 216 11.24 -15.82 -1.99
CA PHE A 216 10.16 -15.74 -1.00
C PHE A 216 8.90 -15.09 -1.55
N LEU A 217 8.98 -14.29 -2.62
CA LEU A 217 7.81 -13.74 -3.29
C LEU A 217 7.17 -14.80 -4.20
N THR A 218 6.63 -15.86 -3.61
CA THR A 218 5.98 -16.94 -4.35
C THR A 218 4.69 -16.47 -5.02
N GLN A 219 4.18 -17.24 -5.99
CA GLN A 219 2.93 -16.91 -6.67
C GLN A 219 1.75 -16.70 -5.72
N PRO A 220 1.49 -17.59 -4.74
CA PRO A 220 0.37 -17.41 -3.82
C PRO A 220 0.51 -16.17 -2.93
N ILE A 221 1.73 -15.86 -2.49
CA ILE A 221 2.02 -14.67 -1.70
C ILE A 221 1.77 -13.40 -2.53
N PHE A 222 2.35 -13.34 -3.72
CA PHE A 222 2.14 -12.22 -4.64
C PHE A 222 0.65 -12.03 -4.95
N TYR A 223 -0.07 -13.12 -5.21
CA TYR A 223 -1.50 -13.05 -5.51
C TYR A 223 -2.32 -12.51 -4.33
N ARG A 224 -2.00 -12.89 -3.09
CA ARG A 224 -2.66 -12.34 -1.90
C ARG A 224 -2.43 -10.83 -1.76
N ILE A 225 -1.21 -10.35 -2.01
CA ILE A 225 -0.88 -8.92 -1.99
C ILE A 225 -1.59 -8.19 -3.14
N PHE A 226 -1.53 -8.75 -4.35
CA PHE A 226 -2.17 -8.20 -5.55
C PHE A 226 -3.68 -8.04 -5.38
N LYS A 227 -4.35 -9.00 -4.72
CA LYS A 227 -5.77 -8.90 -4.38
C LYS A 227 -6.09 -7.66 -3.53
N SER A 228 -5.23 -7.32 -2.57
CA SER A 228 -5.36 -6.08 -1.78
C SER A 228 -5.10 -4.85 -2.62
N MET A 229 -4.04 -4.85 -3.44
CA MET A 229 -3.76 -3.74 -4.36
C MET A 229 -4.91 -3.48 -5.34
N PHE A 230 -5.56 -4.55 -5.82
CA PHE A 230 -6.73 -4.45 -6.67
C PHE A 230 -7.93 -3.81 -5.95
N GLN A 231 -8.19 -4.18 -4.69
CA GLN A 231 -9.23 -3.54 -3.87
C GLN A 231 -8.93 -2.05 -3.67
N GLN A 232 -7.68 -1.70 -3.39
CA GLN A 232 -7.22 -0.31 -3.25
C GLN A 232 -7.41 0.48 -4.55
N ALA A 233 -6.97 -0.06 -5.69
CA ALA A 233 -7.14 0.55 -7.00
C ALA A 233 -8.63 0.71 -7.38
N TYR A 234 -9.45 -0.29 -7.07
CA TYR A 234 -10.89 -0.22 -7.26
C TYR A 234 -11.52 0.86 -6.37
N PHE A 235 -11.11 0.96 -5.11
CA PHE A 235 -11.58 2.00 -4.19
C PHE A 235 -11.23 3.40 -4.70
N ILE A 236 -10.00 3.61 -5.17
CA ILE A 236 -9.60 4.87 -5.82
C ILE A 236 -10.53 5.17 -6.99
N ASN A 237 -10.68 4.24 -7.94
CA ASN A 237 -11.53 4.46 -9.12
C ASN A 237 -12.99 4.81 -8.79
N VAL A 238 -13.52 4.32 -7.67
CA VAL A 238 -14.90 4.59 -7.21
C VAL A 238 -15.01 5.88 -6.39
N ASN A 239 -13.93 6.31 -5.74
CA ASN A 239 -13.91 7.43 -4.80
C ASN A 239 -13.00 8.58 -5.23
N ILE A 240 -12.52 8.59 -6.49
CA ILE A 240 -12.07 9.81 -7.14
C ILE A 240 -13.26 10.77 -7.12
N GLU A 241 -13.11 11.85 -6.39
CA GLU A 241 -14.10 12.93 -6.40
C GLU A 241 -14.21 13.43 -7.84
N ARG A 242 -15.44 13.49 -8.35
CA ARG A 242 -15.71 14.24 -9.58
C ARG A 242 -15.49 15.71 -9.25
N PHE A 243 -14.26 16.14 -9.46
CA PHE A 243 -13.76 17.50 -9.40
C PHE A 243 -13.84 18.17 -8.03
N SER A 244 -12.65 18.42 -7.49
CA SER A 244 -12.37 19.65 -6.75
C SER A 244 -12.76 20.83 -7.65
N TYR A 245 -13.80 21.57 -7.25
CA TYR A 245 -14.06 22.94 -7.67
C TYR A 245 -14.44 23.74 -6.43
#